data_AF-A0A7V5FHD4-F1
#
_entry.id   AF-A0A7V5FHD4-F1
#
_cell.length_a   1.000
_cell.length_b   1.000
_cell.length_c   1.000
_cell.angle_alpha   90.00
_cell.angle_beta   90.00
_cell.angle_gamma   90.00
#
_symmetry.space_group_name_H-M   'P 1'
#
loop_
_entity.id
_entity.type
_entity.pdbx_description
1 polymer ?
#
loop_
_entity_poly.entity_id
_entity_poly.type
_entity_poly.pdbx_seq_one_letter_code
_entity_poly.pdbx_strand_id
1 'polypeptide(L)'
;MRKIGSIIALINLIILSSCEQPFEPKTKYVPKLVVYSIIDPRQSDMIVRLSHTYDPPGYDPDEYRGPLLVPDASVTLRSSSGETFTLAETTLIVPDIHGNLFVSAYVLKQIKLREAERYFLFISARDYPAVSASTIVPAIQYITAESILEEDAALEICHCYQFSFTFYAGTAPKGYIARLWIRYSVDTTSALDSIEVPYSIEKQGERILATYPQLDRLADSQEESLSYTRDAVTWVLEQLASRVGDPHKIRIKGITFHLLLLDQYLYNYYSVAHGFNDPLTVRTDTPDYSNIEGGLGVFGSLAHRSLSLKLPHSLLQRFNFVDDQ
;
A
#
# COMPACT_ATOMS: atom_id res chain seq x y z
N MET A 1 5.17 77.92 26.50
CA MET A 1 4.12 76.87 26.40
C MET A 1 3.77 76.49 24.95
N ARG A 2 3.71 77.40 23.97
CA ARG A 2 3.42 77.07 22.54
C ARG A 2 4.34 76.03 21.87
N LYS A 3 5.62 75.95 22.24
CA LYS A 3 6.59 75.01 21.65
C LYS A 3 6.40 73.55 22.10
N ILE A 4 5.83 73.31 23.29
CA ILE A 4 5.61 71.94 23.83
C ILE A 4 4.40 71.28 23.15
N GLY A 5 3.33 72.05 22.89
CA GLY A 5 2.15 71.52 22.18
C GLY A 5 2.45 71.05 20.76
N SER A 6 3.38 71.70 20.07
CA SER A 6 3.76 71.31 18.70
C SER A 6 4.56 70.00 18.66
N ILE A 7 5.35 69.70 19.70
CA ILE A 7 6.12 68.46 19.80
C ILE A 7 5.19 67.29 20.14
N ILE A 8 4.21 67.50 21.03
CA ILE A 8 3.20 66.47 21.37
C ILE A 8 2.31 66.14 20.17
N ALA A 9 1.96 67.13 19.35
CA ALA A 9 1.21 66.90 18.11
C ALA A 9 2.01 66.09 17.08
N LEU A 10 3.32 66.35 16.95
CA LEU A 10 4.20 65.62 16.04
C LEU A 10 4.41 64.16 16.50
N ILE A 11 4.58 63.93 17.80
CA ILE A 11 4.73 62.57 18.36
C ILE A 11 3.43 61.77 18.19
N ASN A 12 2.26 62.39 18.40
CA ASN A 12 0.97 61.72 18.13
C ASN A 12 0.79 61.38 16.64
N LEU A 13 1.30 62.21 15.73
CA LEU A 13 1.24 61.93 14.29
C LEU A 13 2.11 60.72 13.90
N ILE A 14 3.26 60.52 14.57
CA ILE A 14 4.18 59.39 14.34
C ILE A 14 3.62 58.09 14.93
N ILE A 15 2.92 58.15 16.07
CA ILE A 15 2.30 56.95 16.67
C ILE A 15 1.10 56.48 15.84
N LEU A 16 0.35 57.42 15.23
CA LEU A 16 -0.76 57.09 14.34
C LEU A 16 -0.32 56.63 12.94
N SER A 17 0.95 56.81 12.57
CA SER A 17 1.54 56.27 11.33
C SER A 17 2.24 54.92 11.54
N SER A 18 2.05 54.26 12.69
CA SER A 18 2.47 52.87 12.84
C SER A 18 1.59 52.03 11.92
N CYS A 19 2.10 51.74 10.73
CA CYS A 19 1.48 50.81 9.80
C CYS A 19 1.39 49.45 10.49
N GLU A 20 0.22 49.14 11.03
CA GLU A 20 -0.19 47.76 11.27
C GLU A 20 -0.24 47.08 9.90
N GLN A 21 0.90 46.61 9.40
CA GLN A 21 0.87 45.60 8.36
C GLN A 21 0.38 44.33 9.06
N PRO A 22 -0.84 43.84 8.76
CA PRO A 22 -1.29 42.58 9.30
C PRO A 22 -0.23 41.54 8.91
N PHE A 23 0.30 40.85 9.91
CA PHE A 23 1.24 39.77 9.69
C PHE A 23 0.51 38.67 8.92
N GLU A 24 0.79 38.58 7.63
CA GLU A 24 0.30 37.52 6.75
C GLU A 24 1.46 36.56 6.48
N PRO A 25 1.58 35.47 7.25
CA PRO A 25 2.67 34.50 7.09
C PRO A 25 2.57 33.69 5.80
N LYS A 26 1.45 33.81 5.07
CA LYS A 26 1.23 33.09 3.82
C LYS A 26 1.98 33.76 2.68
N THR A 27 2.76 32.97 1.94
CA THR A 27 3.29 33.39 0.64
C THR A 27 2.20 33.27 -0.42
N LYS A 28 2.45 33.82 -1.62
CA LYS A 28 1.52 33.66 -2.74
C LYS A 28 1.31 32.17 -3.03
N TYR A 29 0.09 31.71 -2.83
CA TYR A 29 -0.32 30.35 -3.10
C TYR A 29 -0.22 30.03 -4.60
N VAL A 30 0.37 28.87 -4.91
CA VAL A 30 0.46 28.31 -6.27
C VAL A 30 -0.13 26.91 -6.23
N PRO A 31 -1.25 26.67 -6.91
CA PRO A 31 -1.92 25.37 -6.87
C PRO A 31 -1.09 24.29 -7.59
N LYS A 32 -1.04 23.10 -6.98
CA LYS A 32 -0.37 21.92 -7.53
C LYS A 32 -1.35 20.78 -7.70
N LEU A 33 -1.14 19.97 -8.73
CA LEU A 33 -1.86 18.70 -8.89
C LEU A 33 -1.36 17.69 -7.85
N VAL A 34 -2.31 16.93 -7.32
CA VAL A 34 -2.06 15.78 -6.45
C VAL A 34 -2.50 14.53 -7.20
N VAL A 35 -1.56 13.64 -7.47
CA VAL A 35 -1.72 12.46 -8.33
C VAL A 35 -1.55 11.20 -7.49
N TYR A 36 -2.47 10.26 -7.60
CA TYR A 36 -2.32 8.94 -7.01
C TYR A 36 -2.64 7.85 -8.02
N SER A 37 -1.68 6.97 -8.29
CA SER A 37 -1.87 5.85 -9.19
C SER A 37 -0.90 4.72 -8.84
N ILE A 38 -1.42 3.49 -8.83
CA ILE A 38 -0.63 2.27 -8.68
C ILE A 38 -0.90 1.36 -9.86
N ILE A 39 0.15 0.94 -10.55
CA ILE A 39 0.07 -0.16 -11.51
C ILE A 39 0.03 -1.47 -10.74
N ASP A 40 -1.12 -2.15 -10.77
CA ASP A 40 -1.32 -3.48 -10.22
C ASP A 40 -1.75 -4.45 -11.34
N PRO A 41 -0.88 -5.36 -11.80
CA PRO A 41 -1.19 -6.28 -12.90
C PRO A 41 -2.28 -7.30 -12.55
N ARG A 42 -2.71 -7.38 -11.27
CA ARG A 42 -3.87 -8.21 -10.87
C ARG A 42 -5.19 -7.56 -11.24
N GLN A 43 -5.21 -6.24 -11.47
CA GLN A 43 -6.39 -5.49 -11.84
C GLN A 43 -6.47 -5.37 -13.36
N SER A 44 -7.68 -5.50 -13.92
CA SER A 44 -7.90 -5.28 -15.36
C SER A 44 -7.83 -3.80 -15.74
N ASP A 45 -8.07 -2.94 -14.76
CA ASP A 45 -8.24 -1.51 -14.94
C ASP A 45 -7.19 -0.77 -14.12
N MET A 46 -6.55 0.22 -14.74
CA MET A 46 -5.66 1.15 -14.05
C MET A 46 -6.42 2.44 -13.78
N ILE A 47 -6.26 2.99 -12.57
CA ILE A 47 -6.94 4.20 -12.13
C ILE A 47 -5.90 5.24 -11.72
N VAL A 48 -6.00 6.43 -12.29
CA VAL A 48 -5.27 7.62 -11.86
C VAL A 48 -6.26 8.55 -11.17
N ARG A 49 -6.09 8.79 -9.87
CA ARG A 49 -6.86 9.77 -9.11
C ARG A 49 -6.17 11.12 -9.15
N LEU A 50 -6.92 12.16 -9.50
CA LEU A 50 -6.45 13.54 -9.53
C LEU A 50 -7.23 14.39 -8.54
N SER A 51 -6.49 15.24 -7.83
CA SER A 51 -7.02 16.33 -7.02
C SER A 51 -6.02 17.49 -7.07
N HIS A 52 -6.22 18.53 -6.26
CA HIS A 52 -5.28 19.63 -6.17
C HIS A 52 -5.07 20.06 -4.72
N THR A 53 -3.93 20.68 -4.45
CA THR A 53 -3.73 21.39 -3.19
C THR A 53 -4.74 22.54 -3.09
N TYR A 54 -4.98 23.04 -1.88
CA TYR A 54 -5.82 24.21 -1.66
C TYR A 54 -5.19 25.13 -0.62
N ASP A 55 -5.61 26.40 -0.64
CA ASP A 55 -5.31 27.36 0.42
C ASP A 55 -6.61 27.63 1.19
N PRO A 56 -6.73 27.19 2.46
CA PRO A 56 -7.93 27.44 3.24
C PRO A 56 -8.08 28.96 3.50
N PRO A 57 -9.31 29.48 3.67
CA PRO A 57 -9.53 30.89 3.99
C PRO A 57 -8.77 31.35 5.24
N GLY A 58 -8.72 30.50 6.28
CA GLY A 58 -7.93 30.70 7.49
C GLY A 58 -6.64 29.86 7.54
N TYR A 59 -6.30 29.38 8.73
CA TYR A 59 -5.16 28.48 8.96
C TYR A 59 -5.57 27.03 9.18
N ASP A 60 -6.86 26.80 9.40
CA ASP A 60 -7.40 25.47 9.60
C ASP A 60 -7.71 24.84 8.23
N PRO A 61 -7.03 23.74 7.84
CA PRO A 61 -7.33 23.04 6.60
C PRO A 61 -8.77 22.50 6.56
N ASP A 62 -9.37 22.23 7.72
CA ASP A 62 -10.74 21.76 7.84
C ASP A 62 -11.77 22.87 7.58
N GLU A 63 -11.38 24.11 7.32
CA GLU A 63 -12.29 25.18 6.88
C GLU A 63 -12.54 25.14 5.37
N TYR A 64 -11.70 24.45 4.58
CA TYR A 64 -11.88 24.39 3.14
C TYR A 64 -13.11 23.53 2.78
N ARG A 65 -14.00 24.10 1.97
CA ARG A 65 -15.24 23.45 1.49
C ARG A 65 -15.38 23.48 -0.04
N GLY A 66 -14.32 23.87 -0.74
CA GLY A 66 -14.32 23.91 -2.20
C GLY A 66 -14.21 22.50 -2.81
N PRO A 67 -14.66 22.32 -4.07
CA PRO A 67 -14.48 21.06 -4.76
C PRO A 67 -13.00 20.79 -5.02
N LEU A 68 -12.57 19.54 -4.87
CA LEU A 68 -11.21 19.08 -5.19
C LEU A 68 -11.12 18.40 -6.57
N LEU A 69 -12.10 18.67 -7.44
CA LEU A 69 -12.20 18.08 -8.77
C LEU A 69 -11.24 18.76 -9.75
N VAL A 70 -10.64 17.96 -10.61
CA VAL A 70 -9.78 18.39 -11.72
C VAL A 70 -10.37 17.80 -13.01
N PRO A 71 -11.45 18.41 -13.55
CA PRO A 71 -12.08 17.94 -14.77
C PRO A 71 -11.25 18.28 -16.01
N ASP A 72 -11.57 17.64 -17.14
CA ASP A 72 -10.98 17.94 -18.45
C ASP A 72 -9.44 17.82 -18.51
N ALA A 73 -8.83 17.01 -17.65
CA ALA A 73 -7.39 16.78 -17.69
C ALA A 73 -7.03 15.75 -18.78
N SER A 74 -5.95 16.01 -19.50
CA SER A 74 -5.36 15.04 -20.42
C SER A 74 -4.40 14.15 -19.64
N VAL A 75 -4.77 12.89 -19.44
CA VAL A 75 -3.96 11.87 -18.75
C VAL A 75 -3.51 10.81 -19.75
N THR A 76 -2.20 10.68 -19.92
CA THR A 76 -1.60 9.68 -20.82
C THR A 76 -0.56 8.84 -20.10
N LEU A 77 -0.55 7.55 -20.43
CA LEU A 77 0.45 6.59 -19.98
C LEU A 77 1.25 6.15 -21.21
N ARG A 78 2.58 6.28 -21.16
CA ARG A 78 3.46 5.82 -22.24
C ARG A 78 4.37 4.72 -21.72
N SER A 79 4.49 3.62 -22.44
CA SER A 79 5.45 2.56 -22.11
C SER A 79 6.81 2.85 -22.76
N SER A 80 7.87 2.26 -22.21
CA SER A 80 9.21 2.34 -22.81
C SER A 80 9.30 1.65 -24.19
N SER A 81 8.35 0.78 -24.55
CA SER A 81 8.27 0.20 -25.91
C SER A 81 7.62 1.14 -26.93
N GLY A 82 7.16 2.33 -26.51
CA GLY A 82 6.55 3.34 -27.38
C GLY A 82 5.02 3.30 -27.45
N GLU A 83 4.37 2.33 -26.80
CA GLU A 83 2.90 2.30 -26.71
C GLU A 83 2.40 3.48 -25.87
N THR A 84 1.35 4.15 -26.33
CA THR A 84 0.75 5.30 -25.63
C THR A 84 -0.74 5.04 -25.42
N PHE A 85 -1.17 5.20 -24.18
CA PHE A 85 -2.55 4.99 -23.74
C PHE A 85 -3.10 6.32 -23.23
N THR A 86 -4.32 6.65 -23.65
CA THR A 86 -5.06 7.81 -23.12
C THR A 86 -6.13 7.28 -22.17
N LEU A 87 -6.20 7.86 -20.98
CA LEU A 87 -7.13 7.44 -19.95
C LEU A 87 -8.46 8.20 -20.09
N ALA A 88 -9.57 7.49 -19.91
CA ALA A 88 -10.90 8.08 -19.97
C ALA A 88 -11.28 8.69 -18.63
N GLU A 89 -11.77 9.92 -18.64
CA GLU A 89 -12.24 10.61 -17.44
C GLU A 89 -13.46 9.90 -16.81
N THR A 90 -13.49 9.90 -15.49
CA THR A 90 -14.61 9.45 -14.66
C THR A 90 -14.55 10.16 -13.30
N THR A 91 -15.50 9.84 -12.43
CA THR A 91 -15.53 10.35 -11.06
C THR A 91 -15.70 9.16 -10.12
N LEU A 92 -14.89 9.11 -9.07
CA LEU A 92 -15.01 8.11 -8.03
C LEU A 92 -15.68 8.69 -6.80
N ILE A 93 -16.49 7.86 -6.13
CA ILE A 93 -17.06 8.21 -4.84
C ILE A 93 -16.06 7.82 -3.76
N VAL A 94 -15.36 8.81 -3.20
CA VAL A 94 -14.40 8.60 -2.11
C VAL A 94 -14.72 9.60 -1.02
N PRO A 95 -15.25 9.16 0.13
CA PRO A 95 -15.47 10.05 1.26
C PRO A 95 -14.10 10.51 1.78
N ASP A 96 -13.90 11.82 1.84
CA ASP A 96 -12.74 12.41 2.52
C ASP A 96 -13.11 12.99 3.89
N ILE A 97 -12.10 13.44 4.63
CA ILE A 97 -12.26 14.04 5.96
C ILE A 97 -13.05 15.35 5.94
N HIS A 98 -13.20 15.98 4.78
CA HIS A 98 -13.91 17.25 4.59
C HIS A 98 -15.36 17.04 4.09
N GLY A 99 -15.80 15.79 3.95
CA GLY A 99 -17.13 15.45 3.45
C GLY A 99 -17.29 15.60 1.93
N ASN A 100 -16.19 15.79 1.18
CA ASN A 100 -16.25 15.64 -0.26
C ASN A 100 -16.52 14.18 -0.59
N LEU A 101 -17.46 13.97 -1.52
CA LEU A 101 -17.83 12.63 -1.95
C LEU A 101 -17.17 12.25 -3.27
N PHE A 102 -16.59 13.19 -3.99
CA PHE A 102 -16.17 12.98 -5.39
C PHE A 102 -14.71 13.37 -5.60
N VAL A 103 -13.98 12.51 -6.31
CA VAL A 103 -12.63 12.80 -6.81
C VAL A 103 -12.57 12.54 -8.30
N SER A 104 -11.84 13.39 -9.04
CA SER A 104 -11.58 13.16 -10.45
C SER A 104 -10.71 11.92 -10.61
N ALA A 105 -11.10 11.03 -11.53
CA ALA A 105 -10.36 9.83 -11.81
C ALA A 105 -10.28 9.59 -13.31
N TYR A 106 -9.22 8.93 -13.74
CA TYR A 106 -8.97 8.63 -15.14
C TYR A 106 -8.62 7.16 -15.23
N VAL A 107 -9.37 6.44 -16.07
CA VAL A 107 -9.35 4.97 -16.09
C VAL A 107 -8.87 4.47 -17.44
N LEU A 108 -7.99 3.48 -17.38
CA LEU A 108 -7.58 2.67 -18.52
C LEU A 108 -8.10 1.26 -18.33
N LYS A 109 -9.01 0.81 -19.20
CA LYS A 109 -9.66 -0.49 -19.07
C LYS A 109 -8.92 -1.57 -19.86
N GLN A 110 -8.95 -2.79 -19.33
CA GLN A 110 -8.47 -4.02 -20.00
C GLN A 110 -7.03 -3.94 -20.51
N ILE A 111 -6.16 -3.21 -19.81
CA ILE A 111 -4.76 -3.11 -20.21
C ILE A 111 -3.97 -4.33 -19.74
N LYS A 112 -3.04 -4.80 -20.59
CA LYS A 112 -2.04 -5.80 -20.23
C LYS A 112 -0.69 -5.11 -20.07
N LEU A 113 -0.43 -4.66 -18.84
CA LEU A 113 0.87 -4.08 -18.48
C LEU A 113 1.90 -5.21 -18.35
N ARG A 114 3.15 -4.96 -18.74
CA ARG A 114 4.23 -5.96 -18.73
C ARG A 114 5.14 -5.75 -17.53
N GLU A 115 5.52 -6.85 -16.89
CA GLU A 115 6.61 -6.86 -15.91
C GLU A 115 7.93 -6.39 -16.56
N ALA A 116 8.84 -5.84 -15.75
CA ALA A 116 10.12 -5.27 -16.16
C ALA A 116 10.04 -4.07 -17.14
N GLU A 117 8.84 -3.59 -17.46
CA GLU A 117 8.65 -2.45 -18.35
C GLU A 117 8.54 -1.13 -17.58
N ARG A 118 9.12 -0.06 -18.15
CA ARG A 118 8.99 1.29 -17.61
C ARG A 118 7.75 1.97 -18.20
N TYR A 119 6.97 2.60 -17.33
CA TYR A 119 5.83 3.42 -17.71
C TYR A 119 6.05 4.87 -17.28
N PHE A 120 5.59 5.79 -18.12
CA PHE A 120 5.66 7.22 -17.92
C PHE A 120 4.23 7.77 -17.90
N LEU A 121 3.85 8.40 -16.79
CA LEU A 121 2.57 9.07 -16.63
C LEU A 121 2.77 10.56 -16.95
N PHE A 122 1.93 11.10 -17.82
CA PHE A 122 1.90 12.53 -18.16
C PHE A 122 0.48 13.06 -17.97
N ILE A 123 0.37 14.16 -17.22
CA ILE A 123 -0.91 14.80 -16.92
C ILE A 123 -0.80 16.29 -17.23
N SER A 124 -1.80 16.82 -17.93
CA SER A 124 -1.98 18.25 -18.15
C SER A 124 -3.43 18.62 -17.83
N ALA A 125 -3.61 19.64 -17.00
CA ALA A 125 -4.90 20.19 -16.63
C ALA A 125 -4.87 21.71 -16.77
N ARG A 126 -6.02 22.34 -17.00
CA ARG A 126 -6.12 23.80 -17.08
C ARG A 126 -5.74 24.43 -15.75
N ASP A 127 -4.99 25.53 -15.78
CA ASP A 127 -4.57 26.32 -14.60
C ASP A 127 -3.53 25.63 -13.67
N TYR A 128 -3.04 24.45 -14.03
CA TYR A 128 -1.97 23.76 -13.31
C TYR A 128 -0.72 23.56 -14.19
N PRO A 129 0.48 23.56 -13.59
CA PRO A 129 1.67 23.05 -14.28
C PRO A 129 1.45 21.62 -14.76
N ALA A 130 1.98 21.28 -15.94
CA ALA A 130 2.02 19.90 -16.39
C ALA A 130 2.85 19.06 -15.41
N VAL A 131 2.41 17.83 -15.16
CA VAL A 131 3.08 16.92 -14.23
C VAL A 131 3.44 15.61 -14.90
N SER A 132 4.56 15.03 -14.46
CA SER A 132 5.05 13.76 -14.98
C SER A 132 5.58 12.87 -13.86
N ALA A 133 5.50 11.56 -14.08
CA ALA A 133 6.14 10.58 -13.23
C ALA A 133 6.51 9.35 -14.04
N SER A 134 7.40 8.52 -13.51
CA SER A 134 7.70 7.23 -14.14
C SER A 134 7.88 6.14 -13.09
N THR A 135 7.60 4.91 -13.47
CA THR A 135 7.93 3.74 -12.66
C THR A 135 8.28 2.53 -13.52
N ILE A 136 8.92 1.53 -12.93
CA ILE A 136 9.20 0.22 -13.54
C ILE A 136 8.36 -0.82 -12.81
N VAL A 137 7.52 -1.55 -13.55
CA VAL A 137 6.77 -2.68 -12.99
C VAL A 137 7.76 -3.76 -12.58
N PRO A 138 7.82 -4.16 -11.30
CA PRO A 138 8.72 -5.23 -10.88
C PRO A 138 8.48 -6.51 -11.68
N ALA A 139 9.50 -7.36 -11.76
CA ALA A 139 9.35 -8.70 -12.31
C ALA A 139 9.61 -9.74 -11.22
N ILE A 140 8.91 -10.87 -11.28
CA ILE A 140 9.22 -12.02 -10.41
C ILE A 140 9.82 -13.08 -11.34
N GLN A 141 11.08 -13.47 -11.13
CA GLN A 141 11.69 -14.47 -12.00
C GLN A 141 11.13 -15.86 -11.66
N TYR A 142 11.32 -16.29 -10.42
CA TYR A 142 10.79 -17.55 -9.92
C TYR A 142 10.40 -17.45 -8.45
N ILE A 143 9.52 -18.38 -8.06
CA ILE A 143 9.24 -18.72 -6.67
C ILE A 143 9.35 -20.23 -6.59
N THR A 144 10.18 -20.72 -5.70
CA THR A 144 10.26 -22.13 -5.32
C THR A 144 9.76 -22.29 -3.91
N ALA A 145 9.14 -23.43 -3.66
CA ALA A 145 8.85 -23.88 -2.32
C ALA A 145 9.71 -25.09 -2.02
N GLU A 146 10.38 -25.05 -0.89
CA GLU A 146 11.05 -26.19 -0.29
C GLU A 146 10.22 -26.59 0.91
N SER A 147 9.38 -27.61 0.73
CA SER A 147 8.80 -28.31 1.87
C SER A 147 9.77 -29.40 2.26
N ILE A 148 10.51 -29.20 3.36
CA ILE A 148 11.22 -30.29 3.99
C ILE A 148 10.15 -31.14 4.67
N LEU A 149 9.76 -32.22 3.98
CA LEU A 149 8.99 -33.32 4.56
C LEU A 149 10.02 -34.40 4.89
N GLU A 150 10.58 -34.41 6.11
CA GLU A 150 11.25 -35.63 6.56
C GLU A 150 10.15 -36.60 6.97
N GLU A 151 9.74 -37.43 6.02
CA GLU A 151 8.93 -38.61 6.33
C GLU A 151 9.82 -39.59 7.10
N ASP A 152 9.50 -39.80 8.37
CA ASP A 152 10.01 -40.98 9.05
C ASP A 152 9.31 -42.19 8.44
N ALA A 153 10.01 -42.89 7.54
CA ALA A 153 9.53 -44.07 6.84
C ALA A 153 9.08 -45.20 7.79
N ALA A 154 9.43 -45.13 9.09
CA ALA A 154 9.02 -46.10 10.10
C ALA A 154 7.72 -45.73 10.84
N LEU A 155 7.30 -44.46 10.84
CA LEU A 155 6.21 -43.97 11.69
C LEU A 155 4.98 -43.45 10.93
N GLU A 156 5.02 -43.33 9.60
CA GLU A 156 3.94 -42.70 8.78
C GLU A 156 3.54 -41.28 9.25
N ILE A 157 4.31 -40.67 10.15
CA ILE A 157 4.05 -39.36 10.75
C ILE A 157 5.27 -38.50 10.48
N CYS A 158 5.09 -37.47 9.66
CA CYS A 158 6.13 -36.47 9.42
C CYS A 158 6.10 -35.47 10.60
N HIS A 159 7.23 -35.32 11.30
CA HIS A 159 7.31 -34.57 12.55
C HIS A 159 7.86 -33.14 12.38
N CYS A 160 8.50 -32.85 11.25
CA CYS A 160 9.05 -31.53 10.91
C CYS A 160 8.39 -31.01 9.62
N TYR A 161 7.51 -30.02 9.76
CA TYR A 161 6.98 -29.28 8.61
C TYR A 161 7.51 -27.85 8.68
N GLN A 162 8.42 -27.53 7.78
CA GLN A 162 8.83 -26.15 7.55
C GLN A 162 8.42 -25.76 6.14
N PHE A 163 7.67 -24.66 6.02
CA PHE A 163 7.31 -24.11 4.73
C PHE A 163 8.31 -23.02 4.38
N SER A 164 9.34 -23.41 3.63
CA SER A 164 10.35 -22.48 3.12
C SER A 164 10.01 -22.09 1.69
N PHE A 165 10.10 -20.80 1.41
CA PHE A 165 9.88 -20.22 0.10
C PHE A 165 11.10 -19.40 -0.28
N THR A 166 11.64 -19.68 -1.45
CA THR A 166 12.72 -18.88 -2.03
C THR A 166 12.18 -18.20 -3.27
N PHE A 167 12.41 -16.90 -3.39
CA PHE A 167 12.06 -16.18 -4.60
C PHE A 167 13.23 -15.35 -5.10
N TYR A 168 13.28 -15.20 -6.41
CA TYR A 168 14.22 -14.32 -7.07
C TYR A 168 13.45 -13.18 -7.73
N ALA A 169 13.71 -11.99 -7.23
CA ALA A 169 13.17 -10.75 -7.72
C ALA A 169 13.91 -10.33 -9.01
N GLY A 170 13.15 -9.88 -9.99
CA GLY A 170 13.68 -9.40 -11.26
C GLY A 170 14.10 -7.94 -11.18
N THR A 171 13.81 -7.17 -12.23
CA THR A 171 14.23 -5.78 -12.31
C THR A 171 13.40 -4.84 -11.45
N ALA A 172 14.11 -3.99 -10.69
CA ALA A 172 13.61 -2.81 -10.00
C ALA A 172 12.63 -2.96 -8.79
N PRO A 173 12.48 -4.11 -8.10
CA PRO A 173 11.83 -4.10 -6.79
C PRO A 173 12.74 -3.50 -5.73
N LYS A 174 12.16 -2.79 -4.77
CA LYS A 174 12.87 -2.28 -3.59
C LYS A 174 12.45 -2.96 -2.30
N GLY A 175 11.24 -3.47 -2.25
CA GLY A 175 10.75 -4.24 -1.12
C GLY A 175 9.66 -5.20 -1.52
N TYR A 176 9.25 -5.98 -0.54
CA TYR A 176 8.30 -7.06 -0.75
C TYR A 176 7.39 -7.25 0.45
N ILE A 177 6.26 -7.90 0.20
CA ILE A 177 5.37 -8.44 1.22
C ILE A 177 5.07 -9.87 0.79
N ALA A 178 5.37 -10.83 1.66
CA ALA A 178 5.18 -12.24 1.40
C ALA A 178 4.23 -12.82 2.44
N ARG A 179 3.03 -13.24 2.03
CA ARG A 179 1.99 -13.74 2.93
C ARG A 179 1.64 -15.18 2.64
N LEU A 180 1.32 -15.93 3.66
CA LEU A 180 0.88 -17.32 3.54
C LEU A 180 -0.56 -17.44 4.01
N TRP A 181 -1.40 -18.08 3.21
CA TRP A 181 -2.84 -18.20 3.47
C TRP A 181 -3.26 -19.65 3.42
N ILE A 182 -4.03 -20.11 4.41
CA ILE A 182 -4.71 -21.41 4.35
C ILE A 182 -6.08 -21.17 3.74
N ARG A 183 -6.37 -21.86 2.63
CA ARG A 183 -7.65 -21.74 1.92
C ARG A 183 -8.56 -22.89 2.35
N TYR A 184 -9.80 -22.56 2.70
CA TYR A 184 -10.74 -23.53 3.24
C TYR A 184 -12.18 -23.19 2.89
N SER A 185 -13.07 -24.15 3.06
CA SER A 185 -14.53 -23.96 3.01
C SER A 185 -15.16 -24.69 4.18
N VAL A 186 -16.24 -24.12 4.71
CA VAL A 186 -17.04 -24.74 5.78
C VAL A 186 -18.24 -25.41 5.11
N ASP A 187 -18.17 -26.72 4.86
CA ASP A 187 -19.09 -27.49 4.01
C ASP A 187 -18.94 -27.25 2.50
N THR A 188 -19.64 -28.06 1.68
CA THR A 188 -19.55 -28.07 0.21
C THR A 188 -20.24 -26.90 -0.47
N THR A 189 -21.08 -26.16 0.26
CA THR A 189 -21.91 -25.07 -0.29
C THR A 189 -21.41 -23.68 0.11
N SER A 190 -20.47 -23.60 1.05
CA SER A 190 -19.95 -22.32 1.50
C SER A 190 -18.96 -21.71 0.51
N ALA A 191 -18.94 -20.38 0.49
CA ALA A 191 -17.91 -19.64 -0.21
C ALA A 191 -16.53 -20.02 0.34
N LEU A 192 -15.55 -20.02 -0.56
CA LEU A 192 -14.17 -20.23 -0.19
C LEU A 192 -13.69 -19.06 0.67
N ASP A 193 -13.09 -19.39 1.80
CA ASP A 193 -12.52 -18.45 2.75
C ASP A 193 -11.01 -18.70 2.90
N SER A 194 -10.32 -17.77 3.56
CA SER A 194 -8.88 -17.85 3.78
C SER A 194 -8.46 -17.23 5.10
N ILE A 195 -7.48 -17.84 5.76
CA ILE A 195 -6.90 -17.33 6.99
C ILE A 195 -5.38 -17.16 6.83
N GLU A 196 -4.86 -16.00 7.24
CA GLU A 196 -3.44 -15.66 7.12
C GLU A 196 -2.61 -16.37 8.20
N VAL A 197 -1.46 -16.89 7.81
CA VAL A 197 -0.49 -17.55 8.69
C VAL A 197 0.62 -16.57 9.05
N PRO A 198 0.93 -16.37 10.35
CA PRO A 198 2.07 -15.56 10.76
C PRO A 198 3.39 -16.28 10.43
N TYR A 199 4.50 -15.53 10.29
CA TYR A 199 5.83 -16.13 10.12
C TYR A 199 6.19 -17.04 11.30
N SER A 200 5.89 -16.55 12.50
CA SER A 200 6.18 -17.24 13.75
C SER A 200 5.17 -16.87 14.82
N ILE A 201 5.12 -17.71 15.85
CA ILE A 201 4.43 -17.44 17.10
C ILE A 201 5.41 -17.63 18.24
N GLU A 202 5.31 -16.79 19.27
CA GLU A 202 6.05 -16.91 20.51
C GLU A 202 5.07 -17.02 21.68
N LYS A 203 5.27 -18.01 22.56
CA LYS A 203 4.45 -18.18 23.76
C LYS A 203 5.14 -17.52 24.95
N GLN A 204 4.53 -16.48 25.50
CA GLN A 204 5.00 -15.79 26.70
C GLN A 204 3.95 -15.98 27.82
N GLY A 205 4.08 -17.09 28.55
CA GLY A 205 3.07 -17.53 29.52
C GLY A 205 1.77 -17.93 28.80
N GLU A 206 0.66 -17.32 29.22
CA GLU A 206 -0.67 -17.49 28.59
C GLU A 206 -0.84 -16.68 27.28
N ARG A 207 0.09 -15.75 26.98
CA ARG A 207 -0.02 -14.88 25.80
C ARG A 207 0.69 -15.51 24.60
N ILE A 208 0.04 -15.43 23.45
CA ILE A 208 0.61 -15.80 22.15
C ILE A 208 0.89 -14.51 21.39
N LEU A 209 2.16 -14.28 21.06
CA LEU A 209 2.58 -13.19 20.19
C LEU A 209 2.78 -13.74 18.79
N ALA A 210 1.92 -13.34 17.85
CA ALA A 210 2.01 -13.73 16.45
C ALA A 210 2.70 -12.64 15.62
N THR A 211 3.74 -13.03 14.88
CA THR A 211 4.50 -12.11 14.02
C THR A 211 4.05 -12.28 12.58
N TYR A 212 3.25 -11.34 12.08
CA TYR A 212 2.73 -11.37 10.72
C TYR A 212 3.68 -10.69 9.72
N PRO A 213 3.66 -11.12 8.45
CA PRO A 213 4.46 -10.48 7.41
C PRO A 213 4.19 -8.98 7.27
N GLN A 214 5.26 -8.20 7.33
CA GLN A 214 5.25 -6.76 7.10
C GLN A 214 5.95 -6.43 5.79
N LEU A 215 5.84 -5.16 5.37
CA LEU A 215 6.65 -4.63 4.27
C LEU A 215 8.13 -4.69 4.68
N ASP A 216 8.91 -5.46 3.92
CA ASP A 216 10.34 -5.59 4.14
C ASP A 216 11.13 -5.05 2.94
N ARG A 217 12.38 -4.67 3.20
CA ARG A 217 13.31 -4.24 2.17
C ARG A 217 13.90 -5.48 1.50
N LEU A 218 13.97 -5.43 0.18
CA LEU A 218 14.68 -6.45 -0.58
C LEU A 218 16.19 -6.25 -0.46
N ALA A 219 16.93 -7.32 -0.17
CA ALA A 219 18.38 -7.32 -0.15
C ALA A 219 18.98 -7.08 -1.54
N ASP A 220 20.25 -6.67 -1.57
CA ASP A 220 20.96 -6.40 -2.83
C ASP A 220 21.12 -7.65 -3.71
N SER A 221 21.04 -8.86 -3.11
CA SER A 221 21.09 -10.15 -3.81
C SER A 221 19.89 -10.40 -4.74
N GLN A 222 18.77 -9.68 -4.56
CA GLN A 222 17.48 -9.92 -5.20
C GLN A 222 16.86 -11.31 -4.93
N GLU A 223 17.55 -12.16 -4.17
CA GLU A 223 17.09 -13.47 -3.72
C GLU A 223 16.80 -13.41 -2.23
N GLU A 224 15.61 -13.87 -1.86
CA GLU A 224 15.15 -13.92 -0.48
C GLU A 224 14.61 -15.31 -0.17
N SER A 225 14.89 -15.77 1.05
CA SER A 225 14.37 -17.01 1.60
C SER A 225 13.53 -16.70 2.83
N LEU A 226 12.29 -17.18 2.82
CA LEU A 226 11.31 -16.97 3.87
C LEU A 226 10.87 -18.31 4.42
N SER A 227 10.68 -18.38 5.74
CA SER A 227 10.23 -19.60 6.40
C SER A 227 9.08 -19.32 7.34
N TYR A 228 8.04 -20.12 7.24
CA TYR A 228 6.93 -20.13 8.18
C TYR A 228 7.08 -21.31 9.12
N THR A 229 7.08 -21.02 10.42
CA THR A 229 7.28 -22.08 11.43
C THR A 229 6.08 -23.02 11.46
N ARG A 230 6.36 -24.30 11.74
CA ARG A 230 5.32 -25.32 11.97
C ARG A 230 4.30 -24.84 13.00
N ASP A 231 4.78 -24.25 14.09
CA ASP A 231 3.96 -23.85 15.21
C ASP A 231 2.98 -22.75 14.80
N ALA A 232 3.37 -21.83 13.91
CA ALA A 232 2.47 -20.83 13.34
C ALA A 232 1.34 -21.46 12.51
N VAL A 233 1.67 -22.39 11.60
CA VAL A 233 0.67 -23.10 10.79
C VAL A 233 -0.28 -23.91 11.68
N THR A 234 0.29 -24.66 12.64
CA THR A 234 -0.45 -25.48 13.60
C THR A 234 -1.41 -24.62 14.41
N TRP A 235 -0.95 -23.47 14.92
CA TRP A 235 -1.77 -22.54 15.67
C TRP A 235 -2.94 -21.98 14.84
N VAL A 236 -2.72 -21.63 13.57
CA VAL A 236 -3.83 -21.19 12.70
C VAL A 236 -4.85 -22.30 12.46
N LEU A 237 -4.40 -23.54 12.26
CA LEU A 237 -5.29 -24.70 12.12
C LEU A 237 -6.08 -24.95 13.43
N GLU A 238 -5.46 -24.78 14.60
CA GLU A 238 -6.15 -24.85 15.91
C GLU A 238 -7.21 -23.75 16.06
N GLN A 239 -6.89 -22.50 15.67
CA GLN A 239 -7.85 -21.39 15.66
C GLN A 239 -9.02 -21.66 14.70
N LEU A 240 -8.73 -22.27 13.55
CA LEU A 240 -9.75 -22.61 12.58
C LEU A 240 -10.70 -23.71 13.11
N ALA A 241 -10.14 -24.76 13.73
CA ALA A 241 -10.93 -25.83 14.36
C ALA A 241 -11.83 -25.29 15.48
N SER A 242 -11.31 -24.39 16.33
CA SER A 242 -12.07 -23.83 17.44
C SER A 242 -13.19 -22.89 16.99
N ARG A 243 -13.02 -22.19 15.85
CA ARG A 243 -14.02 -21.26 15.30
C ARG A 243 -15.27 -21.95 14.77
N VAL A 244 -15.14 -23.11 14.13
CA VAL A 244 -16.25 -23.79 13.42
C VAL A 244 -16.99 -24.80 14.31
N GLY A 245 -16.38 -25.25 15.40
CA GLY A 245 -16.99 -26.17 16.38
C GLY A 245 -17.06 -27.64 15.94
N ASP A 246 -17.26 -27.91 14.65
CA ASP A 246 -17.15 -29.24 14.03
C ASP A 246 -16.06 -29.26 12.94
N PRO A 247 -14.84 -29.74 13.26
CA PRO A 247 -13.73 -29.79 12.32
C PRO A 247 -13.99 -30.61 11.05
N HIS A 248 -14.89 -31.60 11.08
CA HIS A 248 -15.19 -32.44 9.91
C HIS A 248 -15.94 -31.68 8.80
N LYS A 249 -16.49 -30.51 9.12
CA LYS A 249 -17.09 -29.60 8.13
C LYS A 249 -16.05 -28.77 7.39
N ILE A 250 -14.84 -28.65 7.96
CA ILE A 250 -13.79 -27.83 7.39
C ILE A 250 -13.08 -28.65 6.31
N ARG A 251 -13.18 -28.16 5.07
CA ARG A 251 -12.51 -28.71 3.89
C ARG A 251 -11.33 -27.82 3.55
N ILE A 252 -10.12 -28.36 3.70
CA ILE A 252 -8.88 -27.62 3.42
C ILE A 252 -8.51 -27.81 1.95
N LYS A 253 -8.37 -26.70 1.23
CA LYS A 253 -7.99 -26.66 -0.19
C LYS A 253 -6.48 -26.56 -0.39
N GLY A 254 -5.73 -26.34 0.69
CA GLY A 254 -4.28 -26.21 0.68
C GLY A 254 -3.84 -24.86 1.22
N ILE A 255 -2.59 -24.53 0.94
CA ILE A 255 -1.94 -23.32 1.40
C ILE A 255 -1.43 -22.53 0.19
N THR A 256 -1.61 -21.22 0.20
CA THR A 256 -1.20 -20.33 -0.89
C THR A 256 -0.24 -19.27 -0.37
N PHE A 257 0.97 -19.28 -0.91
CA PHE A 257 1.95 -18.23 -0.73
C PHE A 257 1.68 -17.10 -1.73
N HIS A 258 1.53 -15.88 -1.26
CA HIS A 258 1.34 -14.66 -2.05
C HIS A 258 2.55 -13.76 -1.88
N LEU A 259 3.28 -13.54 -2.97
CA LEU A 259 4.38 -12.59 -3.03
C LEU A 259 3.93 -11.32 -3.75
N LEU A 260 4.11 -10.18 -3.09
CA LEU A 260 3.99 -8.85 -3.67
C LEU A 260 5.38 -8.21 -3.70
N LEU A 261 5.84 -7.81 -4.87
CA LEU A 261 7.04 -6.98 -5.01
C LEU A 261 6.61 -5.54 -5.27
N LEU A 262 7.22 -4.59 -4.58
CA LEU A 262 6.95 -3.17 -4.72
C LEU A 262 8.14 -2.50 -5.40
N ASP A 263 7.85 -1.61 -6.34
CA ASP A 263 8.90 -0.73 -6.86
C ASP A 263 9.42 0.24 -5.78
N GLN A 264 10.47 0.98 -6.12
CA GLN A 264 11.06 1.97 -5.21
C GLN A 264 10.08 3.05 -4.72
N TYR A 265 9.22 3.56 -5.59
CA TYR A 265 8.34 4.68 -5.27
C TYR A 265 7.22 4.26 -4.32
N LEU A 266 6.60 3.11 -4.60
CA LEU A 266 5.56 2.52 -3.78
C LEU A 266 6.12 2.02 -2.45
N TYR A 267 7.30 1.37 -2.46
CA TYR A 267 8.01 1.00 -1.25
C TYR A 267 8.26 2.23 -0.37
N ASN A 268 8.88 3.28 -0.92
CA ASN A 268 9.20 4.49 -0.15
C ASN A 268 7.93 5.14 0.42
N TYR A 269 6.87 5.26 -0.38
CA TYR A 269 5.60 5.81 0.08
C TYR A 269 5.08 5.04 1.29
N TYR A 270 4.99 3.71 1.19
CA TYR A 270 4.50 2.91 2.30
C TYR A 270 5.48 2.86 3.47
N SER A 271 6.79 2.90 3.26
CA SER A 271 7.78 3.01 4.35
C SER A 271 7.70 4.35 5.06
N VAL A 272 7.34 5.46 4.41
CA VAL A 272 7.13 6.74 5.11
C VAL A 272 5.76 6.77 5.78
N ALA A 273 4.72 6.21 5.13
CA ALA A 273 3.38 6.15 5.70
C ALA A 273 3.25 5.17 6.88
N HIS A 274 3.96 4.04 6.84
CA HIS A 274 3.90 2.96 7.84
C HIS A 274 5.17 2.82 8.68
N GLY A 275 6.30 3.45 8.30
CA GLY A 275 7.60 3.26 8.97
C GLY A 275 7.76 3.95 10.30
N PHE A 276 6.68 4.34 10.96
CA PHE A 276 6.67 4.83 12.33
C PHE A 276 6.14 3.75 13.26
N ASN A 277 6.82 2.60 13.25
CA ASN A 277 6.73 1.59 14.31
C ASN A 277 7.62 1.94 15.52
N ASP A 278 8.06 3.21 15.64
CA ASP A 278 8.69 3.72 16.85
C ASP A 278 7.60 4.17 17.84
N PRO A 279 7.37 3.44 18.95
CA PRO A 279 6.38 3.81 19.95
C PRO A 279 6.74 5.08 20.73
N LEU A 280 7.91 5.68 20.53
CA LEU A 280 8.44 6.78 21.34
C LEU A 280 8.31 8.17 20.70
N THR A 281 7.79 8.28 19.47
CA THR A 281 7.74 9.58 18.75
C THR A 281 6.30 10.04 18.49
N VAL A 282 5.86 11.09 19.20
CA VAL A 282 4.63 11.84 18.88
C VAL A 282 4.88 12.67 17.63
N ARG A 283 4.14 12.42 16.56
CA ARG A 283 4.24 13.20 15.32
C ARG A 283 3.13 14.24 15.21
N THR A 284 3.50 15.38 14.61
CA THR A 284 2.59 16.46 14.21
C THR A 284 2.58 16.64 12.68
N ASP A 285 3.35 15.83 11.94
CA ASP A 285 3.57 15.94 10.50
C ASP A 285 3.06 14.72 9.72
N THR A 286 2.25 14.97 8.70
CA THR A 286 1.83 13.96 7.72
C THR A 286 3.01 13.56 6.82
N PRO A 287 3.13 12.28 6.43
CA PRO A 287 4.23 11.80 5.59
C PRO A 287 4.29 12.57 4.26
N ASP A 288 5.39 13.29 4.02
CA ASP A 288 5.65 14.03 2.78
C ASP A 288 6.53 13.19 1.83
N TYR A 289 5.87 12.41 0.97
CA TYR A 289 6.54 11.67 -0.09
C TYR A 289 5.88 11.93 -1.43
N SER A 290 6.67 12.36 -2.42
CA SER A 290 6.22 12.53 -3.81
C SER A 290 7.27 12.08 -4.81
N ASN A 291 6.84 11.39 -5.87
CA ASN A 291 7.65 11.13 -7.06
C ASN A 291 7.06 11.78 -8.33
N ILE A 292 6.12 12.71 -8.15
CA ILE A 292 5.47 13.45 -9.23
C ILE A 292 6.24 14.74 -9.48
N GLU A 293 6.87 14.86 -10.65
CA GLU A 293 7.51 16.09 -11.09
C GLU A 293 6.46 17.16 -11.40
N GLY A 294 6.63 18.37 -10.86
CA GLY A 294 5.68 19.47 -11.02
C GLY A 294 4.42 19.38 -10.13
N GLY A 295 4.22 18.28 -9.40
CA GLY A 295 3.04 18.03 -8.57
C GLY A 295 3.38 17.35 -7.24
N LEU A 296 2.37 16.73 -6.65
CA LEU A 296 2.46 15.95 -5.41
C LEU A 296 1.82 14.58 -5.60
N GLY A 297 2.17 13.62 -4.75
CA GLY A 297 1.55 12.30 -4.68
C GLY A 297 2.42 11.18 -5.22
N VAL A 298 1.81 10.06 -5.62
CA VAL A 298 2.53 8.82 -5.89
C VAL A 298 2.08 8.19 -7.19
N PHE A 299 3.07 7.86 -8.02
CA PHE A 299 2.92 6.93 -9.12
C PHE A 299 3.88 5.76 -8.93
N GLY A 300 3.31 4.61 -8.56
CA GLY A 300 4.07 3.39 -8.29
C GLY A 300 3.46 2.19 -9.00
N SER A 301 4.03 1.03 -8.73
CA SER A 301 3.73 -0.23 -9.35
C SER A 301 4.15 -1.38 -8.45
N LEU A 302 3.49 -2.52 -8.66
CA LEU A 302 3.79 -3.75 -7.96
C LEU A 302 3.74 -4.93 -8.92
N ALA A 303 4.37 -6.02 -8.53
CA ALA A 303 4.18 -7.33 -9.14
C ALA A 303 3.58 -8.28 -8.13
N HIS A 304 2.80 -9.25 -8.61
CA HIS A 304 2.21 -10.28 -7.79
C HIS A 304 2.43 -11.65 -8.40
N ARG A 305 2.78 -12.62 -7.56
CA ARG A 305 2.73 -14.03 -7.91
C ARG A 305 2.25 -14.82 -6.70
N SER A 306 1.58 -15.92 -6.98
CA SER A 306 1.16 -16.86 -5.94
C SER A 306 1.59 -18.28 -6.27
N LEU A 307 1.97 -19.03 -5.24
CA LEU A 307 2.29 -20.45 -5.32
C LEU A 307 1.38 -21.20 -4.35
N SER A 308 0.59 -22.15 -4.86
CA SER A 308 -0.28 -22.99 -4.03
C SER A 308 0.37 -24.36 -3.82
N LEU A 309 0.35 -24.83 -2.58
CA LEU A 309 0.88 -26.12 -2.17
C LEU A 309 -0.20 -26.93 -1.46
N LYS A 310 -0.02 -28.25 -1.54
CA LYS A 310 -0.82 -29.19 -0.77
C LYS A 310 -0.34 -29.21 0.67
N LEU A 311 -1.28 -29.20 1.61
CA LEU A 311 -0.95 -29.46 3.02
C LEU A 311 -0.82 -30.97 3.23
N PRO A 312 0.18 -31.44 4.00
CA PRO A 312 0.36 -32.86 4.26
C PRO A 312 -0.88 -33.50 4.88
N HIS A 313 -1.30 -34.66 4.36
CA HIS A 313 -2.52 -35.32 4.80
C HIS A 313 -2.52 -35.63 6.30
N SER A 314 -1.38 -36.08 6.84
CA SER A 314 -1.17 -36.35 8.27
C SER A 314 -1.35 -35.11 9.15
N LEU A 315 -0.99 -33.91 8.66
CA LEU A 315 -1.26 -32.66 9.37
C LEU A 315 -2.77 -32.35 9.42
N LEU A 316 -3.50 -32.60 8.34
CA LEU A 316 -4.95 -32.39 8.28
C LEU A 316 -5.70 -33.37 9.17
N GLN A 317 -5.30 -34.65 9.16
CA GLN A 317 -5.88 -35.70 10.00
C GLN A 317 -5.75 -35.37 11.50
N ARG A 318 -4.62 -34.78 11.93
CA ARG A 318 -4.43 -34.36 13.33
C ARG A 318 -5.53 -33.41 13.83
N PHE A 319 -6.13 -32.63 12.93
CA PHE A 319 -7.21 -31.69 13.24
C PHE A 319 -8.60 -32.19 12.83
N ASN A 320 -8.72 -33.44 12.36
CA ASN A 320 -9.97 -34.00 11.83
C ASN A 320 -10.56 -33.21 10.64
N PHE A 321 -9.72 -32.49 9.89
CA PHE A 321 -10.15 -31.77 8.70
C PHE A 321 -10.32 -32.70 7.51
N VAL A 322 -11.22 -32.32 6.60
CA VAL A 322 -11.40 -33.03 5.34
C VAL A 322 -10.40 -32.50 4.31
N ASP A 323 -9.62 -33.41 3.75
CA ASP A 323 -8.73 -33.12 2.64
C ASP A 323 -9.54 -33.02 1.34
N ASP A 324 -9.51 -31.87 0.68
CA ASP A 324 -10.32 -31.55 -0.50
C ASP A 324 -9.44 -31.04 -1.65
N GLN A 325 -8.21 -31.59 -1.71
CA GLN A 325 -7.10 -31.22 -2.59
C GLN A 325 -6.86 -32.19 -3.74
#